data_AF-A0A9D2DIY0-F1
#
_entry.id   AF-A0A9D2DIY0-F1
#
_cell.length_a   1.000
_cell.length_b   1.000
_cell.length_c   1.000
_cell.angle_alpha   90.00
_cell.angle_beta   90.00
_cell.angle_gamma   90.00
#
_symmetry.space_group_name_H-M   'P 1'
#
loop_
_entity.id
_entity.type
_entity.pdbx_description
1 polymer ?
#
loop_
_entity_poly.entity_id
_entity_poly.type
_entity_poly.pdbx_seq_one_letter_code
_entity_poly.pdbx_strand_id
1 'polypeptide(L)'
;DKPSRSEEHPTMKPVKLFAYLVRNSSRPGDLVLDPFAGSGTTVIACEQLKRRAAVMELDPHYASVIVERWERLTGKTAVRADG
;
A
#
# COMPACT_ATOMS: atom_id res chain seq x y z
N ASP A 1 -16.44 -16.61 -0.76
CA ASP A 1 -17.03 -15.31 -1.15
C ASP A 1 -15.99 -14.35 -1.69
N LYS A 2 -16.09 -14.05 -2.99
CA LYS A 2 -15.29 -13.04 -3.68
C LYS A 2 -16.08 -11.73 -3.60
N PRO A 3 -15.61 -10.68 -2.90
CA PRO A 3 -16.34 -9.43 -2.83
C PRO A 3 -16.43 -8.82 -4.24
N SER A 4 -17.65 -8.43 -4.64
CA SER A 4 -17.91 -7.67 -5.85
C SER A 4 -17.47 -6.23 -5.62
N ARG A 5 -16.43 -5.79 -6.34
CA ARG A 5 -16.02 -4.39 -6.51
C ARG A 5 -15.78 -3.63 -5.18
N SER A 6 -14.51 -3.37 -4.87
CA SER A 6 -14.19 -2.27 -3.95
C SER A 6 -14.50 -0.96 -4.68
N GLU A 7 -15.31 -0.09 -4.06
CA GLU A 7 -15.62 1.25 -4.60
C GLU A 7 -14.36 2.10 -4.79
N GLU A 8 -13.26 1.77 -4.10
CA GLU A 8 -11.96 2.45 -4.21
C GLU A 8 -11.13 1.98 -5.44
N HIS A 9 -11.28 0.72 -5.89
CA HIS A 9 -10.67 0.21 -7.14
C HIS A 9 -11.30 -1.12 -7.61
N PRO A 10 -11.61 -1.30 -8.91
CA PRO A 10 -12.24 -2.51 -9.43
C PRO A 10 -11.42 -3.81 -9.30
N THR A 11 -10.15 -3.76 -8.90
CA THR A 11 -9.19 -4.89 -8.92
C THR A 11 -8.19 -4.88 -7.75
N MET A 12 -8.63 -4.51 -6.54
CA MET A 12 -7.73 -4.55 -5.37
C MET A 12 -7.27 -5.99 -5.09
N LYS A 13 -5.94 -6.23 -5.11
CA LYS A 13 -5.36 -7.51 -4.66
C LYS A 13 -5.68 -7.72 -3.18
N PRO A 14 -6.10 -8.93 -2.75
CA PRO A 14 -6.31 -9.20 -1.34
C PRO A 14 -5.03 -8.94 -0.54
N VAL A 15 -5.10 -8.02 0.44
CA VAL A 15 -3.94 -7.62 1.27
C VAL A 15 -3.25 -8.84 1.91
N LYS A 16 -4.02 -9.84 2.33
CA LYS A 16 -3.50 -11.09 2.92
C LYS A 16 -2.57 -11.85 1.98
N LEU A 17 -2.90 -11.94 0.69
CA LEU A 17 -2.09 -12.64 -0.29
C LEU A 17 -0.77 -11.90 -0.52
N PHE A 18 -0.83 -10.57 -0.64
CA PHE A 18 0.37 -9.77 -0.83
C PHE A 18 1.27 -9.77 0.42
N ALA A 19 0.69 -9.66 1.61
CA ALA A 19 1.42 -9.72 2.87
C ALA A 19 2.17 -11.04 3.06
N TYR A 20 1.63 -12.16 2.58
CA TYR A 20 2.33 -13.44 2.58
C TYR A 20 3.62 -13.38 1.74
N LEU A 21 3.54 -12.85 0.51
CA LEU A 21 4.70 -12.72 -0.38
C LEU A 21 5.76 -11.78 0.21
N VAL A 22 5.35 -10.61 0.73
CA VAL A 22 6.26 -9.67 1.38
C VAL A 22 6.95 -10.32 2.57
N ARG A 23 6.22 -11.07 3.41
CA ARG A 23 6.81 -11.77 4.56
C ARG A 23 7.84 -12.82 4.15
N ASN A 24 7.60 -13.53 3.05
CA ASN A 24 8.51 -14.57 2.57
C ASN A 24 9.80 -14.00 1.96
N SER A 25 9.75 -12.77 1.44
CA SER A 25 10.84 -12.17 0.68
C SER A 25 11.52 -10.99 1.37
N SER A 26 11.14 -10.66 2.61
CA SER A 26 11.71 -9.52 3.36
C SER A 26 11.67 -9.73 4.87
N ARG A 27 12.53 -9.02 5.59
CA ARG A 27 12.57 -8.92 7.05
C ARG A 27 11.92 -7.60 7.52
N PRO A 28 11.45 -7.51 8.77
CA PRO A 28 11.08 -6.23 9.36
C PRO A 28 12.20 -5.20 9.18
N GLY A 29 11.84 -3.97 8.78
CA GLY A 29 12.78 -2.89 8.47
C GLY A 29 13.28 -2.84 7.02
N ASP A 30 13.17 -3.93 6.25
CA ASP A 30 13.57 -3.93 4.83
C ASP A 30 12.68 -2.99 4.00
N LEU A 31 13.25 -2.51 2.89
CA LEU A 31 12.57 -1.67 1.91
C LEU A 31 11.96 -2.52 0.79
N VAL A 32 10.66 -2.33 0.54
CA VAL A 32 9.94 -2.92 -0.58
C VAL A 32 9.65 -1.85 -1.62
N LEU A 33 10.11 -2.06 -2.86
CA LEU A 33 9.85 -1.18 -4.01
C LEU A 33 8.65 -1.70 -4.82
N ASP A 34 7.70 -0.82 -5.12
CA ASP A 34 6.59 -1.10 -6.04
C ASP A 34 6.33 0.09 -6.98
N PRO A 35 6.78 0.01 -8.25
CA PRO A 35 6.65 1.12 -9.20
C PRO A 35 5.23 1.27 -9.78
N PHE A 36 4.29 0.38 -9.43
CA PHE A 36 2.91 0.39 -9.94
C PHE A 36 1.93 0.14 -8.79
N ALA A 37 1.88 1.10 -7.86
CA ALA A 37 1.24 0.92 -6.56
C ALA A 37 -0.28 0.70 -6.64
N GLY A 38 -0.94 1.21 -7.68
CA GLY A 38 -2.39 1.17 -7.84
C GLY A 38 -3.07 1.74 -6.60
N SER A 39 -3.96 0.96 -5.98
CA SER A 39 -4.65 1.37 -4.76
C SER A 39 -3.81 1.33 -3.47
N GLY A 40 -2.53 0.92 -3.51
CA GLY A 40 -1.64 0.97 -2.34
C GLY A 40 -1.58 -0.28 -1.48
N THR A 41 -1.92 -1.47 -2.01
CA THR A 41 -1.82 -2.73 -1.27
C THR A 41 -0.41 -2.94 -0.67
N THR A 42 0.64 -2.54 -1.38
CA THR A 42 2.03 -2.64 -0.92
C THR A 42 2.28 -1.81 0.33
N VAL A 43 1.83 -0.55 0.35
CA VAL A 43 1.99 0.35 1.51
C VAL A 43 1.31 -0.23 2.74
N ILE A 44 0.06 -0.66 2.59
CA ILE A 44 -0.74 -1.23 3.69
C ILE A 44 -0.12 -2.52 4.24
N ALA A 45 0.31 -3.42 3.36
CA ALA A 45 0.96 -4.66 3.77
C ALA A 45 2.29 -4.40 4.48
N CYS A 46 3.11 -3.47 3.96
CA CYS A 46 4.39 -3.13 4.57
C CYS A 46 4.22 -2.50 5.96
N GLU A 47 3.27 -1.57 6.12
CA GLU A 47 2.98 -0.95 7.42
C GLU A 47 2.61 -2.01 8.47
N GLN A 48 1.66 -2.89 8.15
CA GLN A 48 1.22 -3.98 9.06
C GLN A 48 2.34 -4.98 9.38
N LEU A 49 3.25 -5.20 8.43
CA LEU A 49 4.38 -6.11 8.58
C LEU A 49 5.62 -5.42 9.17
N LYS A 50 5.58 -4.11 9.48
CA LYS A 50 6.77 -3.36 9.95
C LYS A 50 7.91 -3.36 8.92
N ARG A 51 7.59 -3.18 7.64
CA ARG A 51 8.52 -2.93 6.53
C ARG A 51 8.40 -1.48 6.07
N ARG A 52 9.41 -1.00 5.36
CA ARG A 52 9.35 0.28 4.64
C ARG A 52 8.85 0.02 3.22
N ALA A 53 8.03 0.91 2.68
CA ALA A 53 7.60 0.87 1.29
C ALA A 53 8.10 2.12 0.56
N ALA A 54 8.63 1.93 -0.65
CA ALA A 54 8.81 3.00 -1.64
C ALA A 54 7.92 2.64 -2.83
N VAL A 55 6.97 3.51 -3.15
CA VAL A 55 5.97 3.23 -4.17
C VAL A 55 5.84 4.38 -5.16
N MET A 56 5.45 4.06 -6.39
CA MET A 56 5.13 5.04 -7.42
C MET A 56 3.75 4.74 -8.00
N GLU A 57 3.00 5.80 -8.25
CA GLU A 57 1.71 5.74 -8.95
C GLU A 57 1.61 6.93 -9.89
N LEU A 58 1.18 6.68 -11.12
CA LEU A 58 1.10 7.68 -12.17
C LEU A 58 -0.20 8.47 -12.08
N ASP A 59 -1.30 7.80 -11.72
CA ASP A 59 -2.61 8.45 -11.60
C ASP A 59 -2.69 9.22 -10.27
N PRO A 60 -2.84 10.57 -10.29
CA PRO A 60 -2.95 11.36 -9.07
C PRO A 60 -4.12 10.96 -8.17
N HIS A 61 -5.21 10.43 -8.74
CA HIS A 61 -6.35 9.93 -7.99
C HIS A 61 -5.95 8.70 -7.16
N TYR A 62 -5.21 7.76 -7.74
CA TYR A 62 -4.74 6.60 -6.99
C TYR A 62 -3.63 6.97 -6.00
N ALA A 63 -2.79 7.95 -6.33
CA ALA A 63 -1.83 8.50 -5.38
C ALA A 63 -2.52 9.07 -4.12
N SER A 64 -3.64 9.80 -4.26
CA SER A 64 -4.40 10.31 -3.10
C SER A 64 -5.04 9.18 -2.30
N VAL A 65 -5.62 8.18 -2.99
CA VAL A 65 -6.19 6.99 -2.33
C VAL A 65 -5.13 6.25 -1.49
N ILE A 66 -3.89 6.11 -1.98
CA ILE A 66 -2.81 5.48 -1.21
C ILE A 66 -2.56 6.24 0.10
N VAL A 67 -2.47 7.57 0.03
CA VAL A 67 -2.23 8.45 1.18
C VAL A 67 -3.38 8.30 2.19
N GLU A 68 -4.62 8.51 1.76
CA GLU A 68 -5.81 8.42 2.60
C GLU A 68 -5.93 7.07 3.30
N ARG A 69 -5.65 5.98 2.58
CA ARG A 69 -5.67 4.62 3.14
C ARG A 69 -4.59 4.42 4.20
N TRP A 70 -3.39 4.94 3.99
CA TRP A 70 -2.30 4.84 4.97
C TRP A 70 -2.57 5.68 6.21
N GLU A 71 -3.07 6.91 6.05
CA GLU A 71 -3.46 7.77 7.17
C GLU A 71 -4.59 7.12 7.99
N ARG A 72 -5.63 6.61 7.32
CA ARG A 72 -6.73 5.88 7.97
C ARG A 72 -6.26 4.62 8.72
N LEU A 73 -5.29 3.90 8.19
CA LEU A 73 -4.72 2.71 8.83
C LEU A 73 -3.90 3.06 10.08
N THR A 74 -3.09 4.12 10.00
CA THR A 74 -2.06 4.42 11.01
C THR A 74 -2.50 5.48 12.03
N GLY A 75 -3.51 6.28 11.71
CA GLY A 75 -3.89 7.48 12.46
C GLY A 75 -2.87 8.62 12.36
N LYS A 76 -1.88 8.52 11.45
CA LYS A 76 -0.85 9.55 11.22
C LYS A 76 -1.26 10.45 10.06
N THR A 77 -0.64 11.62 9.99
CA THR A 77 -0.74 12.53 8.85
C THR A 77 0.45 12.32 7.91
N ALA A 78 0.18 12.17 6.62
CA ALA A 78 1.20 12.07 5.59
C ALA A 78 1.91 13.41 5.43
N VAL A 79 3.24 13.36 5.30
CA VAL A 79 4.07 14.54 5.11
C VAL A 79 4.59 14.52 3.69
N ARG A 80 4.36 15.61 2.96
CA ARG A 80 5.02 15.83 1.67
C ARG A 80 6.48 16.11 1.96
N ALA A 81 7.37 15.22 1.51
CA ALA A 81 8.80 15.47 1.60
C ALA A 81 9.10 16.74 0.79
N ASP A 82 9.65 17.74 1.47
CA ASP A 82 10.20 18.95 0.90
C ASP A 82 11.24 18.54 -0.15
N GLY A 83 11.15 19.12 -1.35
CA GLY A 83 12.08 18.84 -2.45
C GLY A 83 13.45 19.44 -2.21
#